data_AF-A0A927IPY0-F1
#
_entry.id   AF-A0A927IPY0-F1
#
_cell.length_a   1.000
_cell.length_b   1.000
_cell.length_c   1.000
_cell.angle_alpha   90.00
_cell.angle_beta   90.00
_cell.angle_gamma   90.00
#
_symmetry.space_group_name_H-M   'P 1'
#
loop_
_entity.id
_entity.type
_entity.pdbx_description
1 polymer ?
#
loop_
_entity_poly.entity_id
_entity_poly.type
_entity_poly.pdbx_seq_one_letter_code
_entity_poly.pdbx_strand_id
1 'polypeptide(L)'
;MSIALNVARGGAAVTLGLAVVVPVSLPWAGISTATVGGRSMTPTYAVGDIVWTAVREVHVGDVVRIRQGNESFVHRVTAIDDASGRIHTKGDGNPHPDPGTTAPADVHGVVVAHAGGLRADAWRYGTTWPARSAMALLAVLLWPTSTKRRSRQLAVAPVPSRVDDQPAPGHTGPVRPEGAGEVVVPGVRRRRDLRSA
;
A
#
# COMPACT_ATOMS: atom_id res chain seq x y z
N MET A 1 -16.19 -19.72 -1.59
CA MET A 1 -15.70 -19.03 -2.81
C MET A 1 -15.24 -17.58 -2.58
N SER A 2 -15.76 -16.86 -1.56
CA SER A 2 -15.40 -15.46 -1.27
C SER A 2 -13.99 -15.24 -0.70
N ILE A 3 -13.46 -16.19 0.09
CA ILE A 3 -12.14 -16.04 0.73
C ILE A 3 -11.01 -16.07 -0.31
N ALA A 4 -10.98 -17.08 -1.18
CA ALA A 4 -9.97 -17.20 -2.23
C ALA A 4 -9.95 -15.98 -3.16
N LEU A 5 -11.12 -15.45 -3.52
CA LEU A 5 -11.24 -14.24 -4.33
C LEU A 5 -10.69 -12.99 -3.61
N ASN A 6 -10.99 -12.82 -2.32
CA ASN A 6 -10.46 -11.69 -1.55
C ASN A 6 -8.94 -11.76 -1.37
N VAL A 7 -8.39 -12.96 -1.19
CA VAL A 7 -6.93 -13.18 -1.14
C VAL A 7 -6.29 -12.82 -2.48
N ALA A 8 -6.86 -13.29 -3.59
CA ALA A 8 -6.36 -12.96 -4.93
C ALA A 8 -6.40 -11.44 -5.22
N ARG A 9 -7.52 -10.78 -4.88
CA ARG A 9 -7.67 -9.32 -5.04
C ARG A 9 -6.69 -8.54 -4.17
N GLY A 10 -6.49 -8.96 -2.92
CA GLY A 10 -5.46 -8.40 -2.04
C GLY A 10 -4.05 -8.54 -2.60
N GLY A 11 -3.69 -9.72 -3.11
CA GLY A 11 -2.39 -9.95 -3.75
C GLY A 11 -2.17 -9.06 -4.98
N ALA A 12 -3.19 -8.92 -5.84
CA ALA A 12 -3.13 -8.03 -7.00
C ALA A 12 -2.98 -6.55 -6.59
N ALA A 13 -3.72 -6.10 -5.57
CA ALA A 13 -3.61 -4.74 -5.03
C ALA A 13 -2.21 -4.45 -4.49
N VAL A 14 -1.61 -5.39 -3.75
CA VAL A 14 -0.23 -5.26 -3.24
C VAL A 14 0.77 -5.17 -4.40
N THR A 15 0.63 -6.02 -5.41
CA THR A 15 1.52 -6.04 -6.58
C THR A 15 1.49 -4.70 -7.32
N LEU A 16 0.29 -4.17 -7.58
CA LEU A 16 0.10 -2.86 -8.22
C LEU A 16 0.63 -1.72 -7.34
N GLY A 17 0.40 -1.79 -6.02
CA GLY A 17 0.95 -0.83 -5.06
C GLY A 17 2.48 -0.80 -5.10
N LEU A 18 3.13 -1.97 -5.10
CA LEU A 18 4.59 -2.08 -5.22
C LEU A 18 5.08 -1.54 -6.57
N ALA A 19 4.39 -1.81 -7.67
CA ALA A 19 4.74 -1.29 -8.99
C ALA A 19 4.67 0.26 -9.06
N VAL A 20 3.85 0.90 -8.22
CA VAL A 20 3.82 2.37 -8.07
C VAL A 20 4.92 2.85 -7.12
N VAL A 21 5.06 2.23 -5.95
CA VAL A 21 5.95 2.69 -4.88
C VAL A 21 7.43 2.48 -5.22
N VAL A 22 7.80 1.31 -5.74
CA VAL A 22 9.21 0.97 -5.98
C VAL A 22 9.90 1.98 -6.90
N PRO A 23 9.38 2.30 -8.11
CA PRO A 23 10.06 3.25 -8.99
C PRO A 23 10.15 4.68 -8.42
N VAL A 24 9.17 5.09 -7.59
CA VAL A 24 9.18 6.40 -6.92
C VAL A 24 10.21 6.43 -5.79
N SER A 25 10.46 5.28 -5.16
CA SER A 25 11.43 5.17 -4.06
C SER A 25 12.90 5.08 -4.51
N LEU A 26 13.17 4.66 -5.75
CA LEU A 26 14.54 4.46 -6.25
C LEU A 26 15.45 5.69 -6.12
N PRO A 27 15.02 6.93 -6.47
CA PRO A 27 15.86 8.11 -6.30
C PRO A 27 16.25 8.36 -4.83
N TRP A 28 15.36 8.05 -3.88
CA TRP A 28 15.66 8.17 -2.44
C TRP A 28 16.67 7.13 -1.97
N ALA A 29 16.75 5.99 -2.66
CA ALA A 29 17.79 4.99 -2.46
C ALA A 29 19.10 5.31 -3.23
N GLY A 30 19.20 6.50 -3.84
CA GLY A 30 20.37 6.90 -4.64
C GLY A 30 20.48 6.18 -5.99
N ILE A 31 19.38 5.57 -6.46
CA ILE A 31 19.33 4.86 -7.74
C ILE A 31 18.66 5.76 -8.79
N SER A 32 19.38 6.03 -9.87
CA SER A 32 18.91 6.80 -11.02
C SER A 32 18.75 5.93 -12.25
N THR A 33 17.79 6.25 -13.11
CA THR A 33 17.56 5.54 -14.38
C THR A 33 17.97 6.39 -15.58
N ALA A 34 18.50 5.75 -16.62
CA ALA A 34 18.73 6.37 -17.92
C ALA A 34 18.34 5.42 -19.07
N THR A 35 17.92 5.98 -20.19
CA THR A 35 17.66 5.24 -21.43
C THR A 35 18.89 5.31 -22.31
N VAL A 36 19.32 4.17 -22.85
CA VAL A 36 20.43 4.09 -23.79
C VAL A 36 19.97 4.63 -25.15
N GLY A 37 20.49 5.79 -25.55
CA GLY A 37 20.12 6.46 -26.80
C GLY A 37 20.99 6.11 -28.01
N GLY A 38 22.22 5.66 -27.77
CA GLY A 38 23.23 5.43 -28.82
C GLY A 38 23.65 3.96 -28.95
N ARG A 39 24.43 3.67 -30.00
CA ARG A 39 24.97 2.33 -30.31
C ARG A 39 26.40 2.09 -29.79
N SER A 40 26.99 3.05 -29.05
CA SER A 40 28.37 2.94 -28.57
C SER A 40 28.57 1.81 -27.57
N MET A 41 27.50 1.36 -26.92
CA MET A 41 27.53 0.25 -25.95
C MET A 41 27.09 -1.09 -26.55
N THR A 42 26.81 -1.20 -27.84
CA THR A 42 26.50 -2.47 -28.48
C THR A 42 27.74 -3.38 -28.49
N PRO A 43 27.65 -4.69 -28.14
CA PRO A 43 26.44 -5.47 -27.90
C PRO A 43 25.94 -5.50 -26.44
N THR A 44 26.66 -4.88 -25.50
CA THR A 44 26.33 -4.91 -24.07
C THR A 44 24.95 -4.29 -23.80
N TYR A 45 24.68 -3.12 -24.37
CA TYR A 45 23.38 -2.45 -24.29
C TYR A 45 22.90 -2.05 -25.68
N ALA A 46 21.62 -2.32 -25.95
CA ALA A 46 20.95 -1.91 -27.16
C ALA A 46 20.29 -0.53 -26.99
N VAL A 47 20.01 0.13 -28.11
CA VAL A 47 19.23 1.37 -28.12
C VAL A 47 17.84 1.08 -27.55
N GLY A 48 17.41 1.91 -26.59
CA GLY A 48 16.14 1.75 -25.88
C GLY A 48 16.23 0.97 -24.57
N ASP A 49 17.36 0.32 -24.27
CA ASP A 49 17.57 -0.32 -22.98
C ASP A 49 17.51 0.71 -21.83
N ILE A 50 17.08 0.26 -20.67
CA ILE A 50 17.11 1.03 -19.43
C ILE A 50 18.26 0.52 -18.58
N VAL A 51 19.05 1.46 -18.07
CA VAL A 51 20.09 1.19 -17.07
C VAL A 51 19.73 1.87 -15.76
N TRP A 52 19.96 1.16 -14.66
CA TRP A 52 19.91 1.71 -13.31
C TRP A 52 21.33 1.96 -12.84
N THR A 53 21.55 3.14 -12.28
CA THR A 53 22.85 3.64 -11.83
C THR A 53 22.79 4.00 -10.36
N ALA A 54 23.83 3.65 -9.60
CA ALA A 54 23.96 4.01 -8.19
C ALA A 54 25.27 4.76 -7.96
N VAL A 55 25.27 5.67 -6.98
CA VAL A 55 26.49 6.35 -6.53
C VAL A 55 27.29 5.37 -5.68
N ARG A 56 28.41 4.89 -6.22
CA ARG A 56 29.34 3.97 -5.54
C ARG A 56 30.74 4.18 -6.08
N GLU A 57 31.71 3.53 -5.44
CA GLU A 57 33.10 3.51 -5.89
C GLU A 57 33.23 2.89 -7.30
N VAL A 58 34.02 3.55 -8.13
CA VAL A 58 34.21 3.23 -9.55
C VAL A 58 35.44 2.36 -9.70
N HIS A 59 35.28 1.24 -10.40
CA HIS A 59 36.37 0.31 -10.68
C HIS A 59 36.60 0.14 -12.17
N VAL A 60 37.80 -0.31 -12.55
CA VAL A 60 38.07 -0.73 -13.93
C VAL A 60 37.11 -1.87 -14.31
N GLY A 61 36.48 -1.74 -15.47
CA GLY A 61 35.47 -2.66 -15.97
C GLY A 61 34.02 -2.25 -15.66
N ASP A 62 33.79 -1.32 -14.72
CA ASP A 62 32.45 -0.78 -14.47
C ASP A 62 31.93 -0.01 -15.69
N VAL A 63 30.62 -0.08 -15.93
CA VAL A 63 29.97 0.87 -16.85
C VAL A 63 29.45 2.05 -16.05
N VAL A 64 29.85 3.25 -16.41
CA VAL A 64 29.51 4.47 -15.69
C VAL A 64 28.65 5.39 -16.54
N ARG A 65 27.70 6.08 -15.90
CA ARG A 65 26.99 7.20 -16.51
C ARG A 65 27.80 8.46 -16.31
N ILE A 66 28.15 9.08 -17.42
CA ILE A 66 28.93 10.30 -17.48
C ILE A 66 28.01 11.44 -17.87
N ARG A 67 28.26 12.62 -17.32
CA ARG A 67 27.68 13.87 -17.82
C ARG A 67 28.77 14.92 -17.98
N GLN A 68 28.96 15.35 -19.21
CA GLN A 68 29.92 16.39 -19.57
C GLN A 68 29.18 17.49 -20.31
N GLY A 69 29.10 18.67 -19.71
CA GLY A 69 28.25 19.75 -20.18
C GLY A 69 26.78 19.31 -20.29
N ASN A 70 26.22 19.39 -21.50
CA ASN A 70 24.84 19.00 -21.78
C ASN A 70 24.68 17.55 -22.25
N GLU A 71 25.79 16.82 -22.43
CA GLU A 71 25.76 15.46 -22.92
C GLU A 71 25.74 14.47 -21.75
N SER A 72 24.91 13.43 -21.86
CA SER A 72 24.93 12.30 -20.94
C SER A 72 24.99 11.00 -21.72
N PHE A 73 25.97 10.17 -21.38
CA PHE A 73 26.23 8.89 -22.03
C PHE A 73 26.72 7.87 -21.00
N VAL A 74 26.82 6.61 -21.41
CA VAL A 74 27.31 5.51 -20.58
C VAL A 74 28.44 4.81 -21.31
N HIS A 75 29.60 4.66 -20.67
CA HIS A 75 30.75 3.95 -21.23
C HIS A 75 31.45 3.12 -20.15
N ARG A 76 32.24 2.13 -20.56
CA ARG A 76 33.00 1.26 -19.67
C ARG A 76 34.30 1.91 -19.26
N VAL A 77 34.64 1.85 -17.98
CA VAL A 77 35.95 2.24 -17.45
C VAL A 77 36.99 1.24 -17.92
N THR A 78 38.01 1.72 -18.62
CA THR A 78 39.12 0.91 -19.12
C THR A 78 40.37 1.05 -18.27
N ALA A 79 40.56 2.22 -17.65
CA ALA A 79 41.65 2.48 -16.72
C ALA A 79 41.28 3.63 -15.78
N ILE A 80 41.94 3.68 -14.63
CA ILE A 80 41.91 4.80 -13.69
C ILE A 80 43.36 5.20 -13.47
N ASP A 81 43.67 6.48 -13.67
CA ASP A 81 45.03 7.00 -13.45
C ASP A 81 45.27 7.21 -11.94
N ASP A 82 46.25 6.51 -11.38
CA ASP A 82 46.51 6.50 -9.92
C ASP A 82 46.98 7.86 -9.38
N ALA A 83 47.59 8.71 -10.21
CA ALA A 83 48.16 9.99 -9.78
C ALA A 83 47.11 11.11 -9.80
N SER A 84 46.25 11.13 -10.80
CA SER A 84 45.26 12.19 -11.05
C SER A 84 43.82 11.79 -10.75
N GLY A 85 43.55 10.49 -10.55
CA GLY A 85 42.21 9.94 -10.40
C GLY A 85 41.36 10.04 -11.67
N ARG A 86 41.95 10.40 -12.82
CA ARG A 86 41.19 10.55 -14.06
C ARG A 86 40.82 9.19 -14.64
N ILE A 87 39.62 9.13 -15.20
CA ILE A 87 39.00 7.89 -15.64
C ILE A 87 39.08 7.83 -17.16
N HIS A 88 39.63 6.74 -17.68
CA HIS A 88 39.60 6.43 -19.10
C HIS A 88 38.37 5.57 -19.38
N THR A 89 37.61 5.95 -20.40
CA THR A 89 36.41 5.21 -20.80
C THR A 89 36.43 4.80 -22.24
N LYS A 90 35.59 3.82 -22.55
CA LYS A 90 35.34 3.34 -23.91
C LYS A 90 33.92 2.80 -24.02
N GLY A 91 33.22 3.17 -25.08
CA GLY A 91 32.01 2.44 -25.49
C GLY A 91 32.35 1.03 -25.96
N ASP A 92 31.66 0.01 -25.48
CA ASP A 92 31.97 -1.39 -25.79
C ASP A 92 31.97 -1.72 -27.30
N GLY A 93 31.18 -0.98 -28.08
CA GLY A 93 31.10 -1.10 -29.55
C GLY A 93 32.04 -0.16 -30.30
N ASN A 94 32.76 0.73 -29.61
CA ASN A 94 33.70 1.64 -30.25
C ASN A 94 35.00 0.89 -30.60
N PRO A 95 35.66 1.21 -31.72
CA PRO A 95 36.94 0.58 -32.08
C PRO A 95 38.09 1.03 -31.16
N HIS A 96 38.08 2.30 -30.74
CA HIS A 96 39.13 2.92 -29.94
C HIS A 96 38.58 3.43 -28.60
N PRO A 97 39.43 3.61 -27.57
CA PRO A 97 39.07 4.34 -26.36
C PRO A 97 38.60 5.77 -26.67
N ASP A 98 37.85 6.35 -25.73
CA ASP A 98 37.44 7.74 -25.85
C ASP A 98 38.70 8.65 -25.82
N PRO A 99 38.78 9.70 -26.65
CA PRO A 99 40.01 10.48 -26.83
C PRO A 99 40.39 11.34 -25.61
N GLY A 100 39.46 11.52 -24.66
CA GLY A 100 39.68 12.28 -23.44
C GLY A 100 39.54 11.42 -22.18
N THR A 101 39.78 12.03 -21.04
CA THR A 101 39.55 11.41 -19.73
C THR A 101 38.42 12.11 -18.99
N THR A 102 37.66 11.33 -18.23
CA THR A 102 36.54 11.80 -17.42
C THR A 102 37.03 12.15 -16.03
N ALA A 103 36.63 13.31 -15.52
CA ALA A 103 36.89 13.66 -14.13
C ALA A 103 35.94 12.85 -13.22
N PRO A 104 36.36 12.43 -12.01
CA PRO A 104 35.47 11.72 -11.08
C PRO A 104 34.15 12.45 -10.80
N ALA A 105 34.18 13.79 -10.80
CA ALA A 105 32.99 14.63 -10.60
C ALA A 105 31.95 14.54 -11.74
N ASP A 106 32.37 14.15 -12.94
CA ASP A 106 31.48 13.98 -14.10
C ASP A 106 30.81 12.60 -14.11
N VAL A 107 31.20 11.70 -13.20
CA VAL A 107 30.60 10.37 -13.04
C VAL A 107 29.38 10.48 -12.13
N HIS A 108 28.20 10.26 -12.70
CA HIS A 108 26.92 10.36 -11.99
C HIS A 108 26.41 9.03 -11.45
N GLY A 109 27.12 7.93 -11.68
CA GLY A 109 26.83 6.64 -11.08
C GLY A 109 27.34 5.45 -11.90
N VAL A 110 27.50 4.33 -11.23
CA VAL A 110 27.86 3.04 -11.84
C VAL A 110 26.58 2.28 -12.18
N VAL A 111 26.52 1.69 -13.36
CA VAL A 111 25.40 0.83 -13.79
C VAL A 111 25.38 -0.43 -12.92
N VAL A 112 24.28 -0.62 -12.19
CA VAL A 112 24.07 -1.76 -11.27
C VAL A 112 23.08 -2.78 -11.80
N ALA A 113 22.21 -2.37 -12.73
CA ALA A 113 21.27 -3.26 -13.40
C ALA A 113 20.90 -2.69 -14.77
N HIS A 114 20.40 -3.57 -15.65
CA HIS A 114 19.86 -3.16 -16.94
C HIS A 114 18.65 -4.02 -17.34
N ALA A 115 17.82 -3.48 -18.21
CA ALA A 115 16.70 -4.17 -18.82
C ALA A 115 16.61 -3.76 -20.28
N GLY A 116 16.46 -4.74 -21.16
CA GLY A 116 16.26 -4.54 -22.59
C GLY A 116 14.94 -5.10 -23.11
N GLY A 117 14.58 -4.68 -24.32
CA GLY A 117 13.37 -5.09 -25.03
C GLY A 117 12.08 -4.80 -24.24
N LEU A 118 11.16 -5.77 -24.19
CA LEU A 118 9.87 -5.64 -23.52
C LEU A 118 9.96 -5.22 -22.05
N ARG A 119 11.03 -5.60 -21.34
CA ARG A 119 11.24 -5.20 -19.93
C ARG A 119 11.54 -3.71 -19.82
N ALA A 120 12.34 -3.18 -20.75
CA ALA A 120 12.62 -1.75 -20.84
C ALA A 120 11.36 -0.95 -21.18
N ASP A 121 10.57 -1.44 -22.14
CA ASP A 121 9.31 -0.80 -22.55
C ASP A 121 8.28 -0.80 -21.41
N ALA A 122 8.13 -1.93 -20.71
CA ALA A 122 7.23 -2.04 -19.56
C ALA A 122 7.64 -1.08 -18.43
N TRP A 123 8.94 -0.96 -18.14
CA TRP A 123 9.44 0.02 -17.20
C TRP A 123 9.13 1.46 -17.63
N ARG A 124 9.45 1.82 -18.88
CA ARG A 124 9.22 3.17 -19.43
C ARG A 124 7.74 3.56 -19.35
N TYR A 125 6.84 2.68 -19.80
CA TYR A 125 5.41 2.95 -19.75
C TYR A 125 4.89 2.99 -18.31
N GLY A 126 5.25 2.00 -17.48
CA GLY A 126 4.81 1.89 -16.10
C GLY A 126 5.29 3.02 -15.19
N THR A 127 6.32 3.77 -15.60
CA THR A 127 6.84 4.91 -14.84
C THR A 127 6.23 6.26 -15.24
N THR A 128 5.39 6.30 -16.27
CA THR A 128 4.64 7.51 -16.64
C THR A 128 3.57 7.86 -15.60
N TRP A 129 3.27 9.15 -15.44
CA TRP A 129 2.20 9.60 -14.54
C TRP A 129 0.84 8.96 -14.82
N PRO A 130 0.35 8.87 -16.08
CA PRO A 130 -0.93 8.24 -16.36
C PRO A 130 -0.96 6.75 -15.96
N ALA A 131 0.08 5.98 -16.29
CA ALA A 131 0.14 4.57 -15.95
C ALA A 131 0.15 4.36 -14.43
N ARG A 132 0.95 5.15 -13.69
CA ARG A 132 1.01 5.07 -12.22
C ARG A 132 -0.32 5.41 -11.56
N SER A 133 -1.00 6.46 -12.03
CA SER A 133 -2.32 6.82 -11.53
C SER A 133 -3.35 5.71 -11.75
N ALA A 134 -3.34 5.08 -12.94
CA ALA A 134 -4.22 3.95 -13.24
C ALA A 134 -3.91 2.73 -12.33
N MET A 135 -2.64 2.38 -12.15
CA MET A 135 -2.23 1.28 -11.27
C MET A 135 -2.63 1.54 -9.81
N ALA A 136 -2.45 2.76 -9.32
CA ALA A 136 -2.86 3.14 -7.96
C ALA A 136 -4.39 3.04 -7.77
N LEU A 137 -5.18 3.53 -8.73
CA LEU A 137 -6.64 3.41 -8.69
C LEU A 137 -7.09 1.94 -8.69
N LEU A 138 -6.48 1.10 -9.53
CA LEU A 138 -6.76 -0.34 -9.57
C LEU A 138 -6.36 -1.01 -8.25
N ALA A 139 -5.24 -0.63 -7.64
CA ALA A 139 -4.83 -1.16 -6.34
C ALA A 139 -5.86 -0.85 -5.25
N VAL A 140 -6.41 0.37 -5.24
CA VAL A 140 -7.48 0.77 -4.31
C VAL A 140 -8.78 0.02 -4.58
N LEU A 141 -9.20 -0.12 -5.84
CA LEU A 141 -10.43 -0.81 -6.20
C LEU A 141 -10.38 -2.33 -5.93
N LEU A 142 -9.20 -2.92 -6.05
CA LEU A 142 -8.94 -4.32 -5.72
C LEU A 142 -8.69 -4.52 -4.22
N TRP A 143 -8.54 -3.45 -3.44
CA TRP A 143 -8.32 -3.57 -2.01
C TRP A 143 -9.48 -4.33 -1.36
N PRO A 144 -9.22 -5.44 -0.64
CA PRO A 144 -10.27 -6.24 -0.05
C PRO A 144 -10.96 -5.43 1.04
N THR A 145 -12.12 -4.87 0.73
CA THR A 145 -12.99 -4.23 1.72
C THR A 145 -13.59 -5.35 2.56
N SER A 146 -13.04 -5.56 3.75
CA SER A 146 -13.62 -6.49 4.71
C SER A 146 -15.00 -5.96 5.10
N THR A 147 -16.05 -6.43 4.45
CA THR A 147 -17.39 -6.33 5.02
C THR A 147 -17.38 -7.19 6.27
N LYS A 148 -17.09 -6.58 7.42
CA LYS A 148 -17.35 -7.19 8.73
C LYS A 148 -18.83 -7.57 8.70
N ARG A 149 -19.11 -8.86 8.47
CA ARG A 149 -20.46 -9.41 8.61
C ARG A 149 -20.79 -9.31 10.09
N ARG A 150 -21.44 -8.19 10.41
CA ARG A 150 -22.02 -7.81 11.69
C ARG A 150 -22.49 -9.07 12.41
N SER A 151 -21.78 -9.47 13.46
CA SER A 151 -22.20 -10.48 14.43
C SER A 151 -23.45 -9.95 15.16
N ARG A 152 -24.58 -9.92 14.44
CA ARG A 152 -25.89 -9.42 14.92
C ARG A 152 -26.87 -10.56 15.17
N GLN A 153 -26.39 -11.79 15.30
CA GLN A 153 -27.18 -12.96 15.68
C GLN A 153 -26.44 -13.67 16.83
N LEU A 154 -27.18 -13.99 17.90
CA LEU A 154 -26.76 -14.59 19.18
C LEU A 154 -26.47 -13.64 20.36
N ALA A 155 -27.25 -12.57 20.49
CA ALA A 155 -27.57 -11.97 21.79
C ALA A 155 -29.04 -11.51 21.82
N VAL A 156 -29.95 -12.38 21.39
CA VAL A 156 -31.38 -12.26 21.73
C VAL A 156 -31.61 -13.31 22.80
N ALA A 157 -31.66 -12.84 24.06
CA ALA A 157 -31.98 -13.67 25.20
C ALA A 157 -33.43 -14.19 25.08
N PRO A 158 -33.71 -15.48 25.32
CA PRO A 158 -35.07 -15.95 25.49
C PRO A 158 -35.65 -15.38 26.80
N VAL A 159 -36.83 -14.76 26.66
CA VAL A 159 -37.72 -14.20 27.69
C VAL A 159 -38.16 -15.32 28.68
N PRO A 160 -38.29 -15.05 30.00
CA PRO A 160 -38.69 -16.06 30.97
C PRO A 160 -40.09 -16.61 30.68
N SER A 161 -40.23 -17.94 30.76
CA SER A 161 -41.48 -18.67 30.60
C SER A 161 -42.46 -18.32 31.71
N ARG A 162 -43.56 -17.66 31.33
CA ARG A 162 -44.79 -17.53 32.13
C ARG A 162 -45.40 -18.93 32.23
N VAL A 163 -45.41 -19.51 33.43
CA VAL A 163 -46.16 -20.74 33.71
C VAL A 163 -47.60 -20.31 34.00
N ASP A 164 -48.51 -20.85 33.22
CA ASP A 164 -49.95 -20.71 33.35
C ASP A 164 -50.45 -21.40 34.63
N ASP A 165 -50.93 -20.61 35.61
CA ASP A 165 -51.80 -21.13 36.66
C ASP A 165 -53.26 -21.03 36.15
N GLN A 166 -53.76 -22.15 35.62
CA GLN A 166 -55.16 -22.31 35.26
C GLN A 166 -56.02 -22.53 36.54
N PRO A 167 -57.21 -21.91 36.66
CA PRO A 167 -58.04 -21.99 37.86
C PRO A 167 -58.87 -23.28 37.90
N ALA A 168 -58.93 -23.94 39.06
CA ALA A 168 -59.82 -25.08 39.32
C ALA A 168 -61.19 -24.59 39.85
N PRO A 169 -62.34 -25.11 39.36
CA PRO A 169 -63.65 -24.84 39.92
C PRO A 169 -64.01 -25.89 40.99
N GLY A 170 -64.48 -25.47 42.17
CA GLY A 170 -64.88 -26.41 43.20
C GLY A 170 -65.61 -25.82 44.41
N HIS A 171 -66.91 -26.03 44.40
CA HIS A 171 -67.80 -26.29 45.54
C HIS A 171 -68.31 -25.17 46.47
N THR A 172 -69.63 -25.06 46.41
CA THR A 172 -70.61 -24.38 47.27
C THR A 172 -70.74 -25.00 48.66
N GLY A 173 -70.91 -24.16 49.70
CA GLY A 173 -71.45 -24.56 51.00
C GLY A 173 -71.34 -23.43 52.06
N PRO A 174 -72.44 -23.01 52.73
CA PRO A 174 -72.47 -21.75 53.49
C PRO A 174 -72.34 -21.96 55.01
N VAL A 175 -71.62 -21.08 55.73
CA VAL A 175 -71.87 -20.77 57.14
C VAL A 175 -71.44 -19.32 57.46
N ARG A 176 -72.41 -18.51 57.91
CA ARG A 176 -72.29 -17.28 58.73
C ARG A 176 -72.94 -17.63 60.09
N PRO A 177 -72.82 -16.87 61.21
CA PRO A 177 -72.10 -15.62 61.51
C PRO A 177 -71.16 -15.78 62.73
N GLU A 178 -70.43 -14.80 63.28
CA GLU A 178 -70.86 -13.60 64.01
C GLU A 178 -69.64 -12.94 64.70
N GLY A 179 -69.73 -11.66 65.09
CA GLY A 179 -68.81 -11.01 66.06
C GLY A 179 -67.76 -10.07 65.45
N ALA A 180 -68.01 -8.76 65.41
CA ALA A 180 -67.75 -7.77 66.47
C ALA A 180 -66.29 -7.25 66.45
N GLY A 181 -66.13 -5.94 66.21
CA GLY A 181 -64.81 -5.28 66.26
C GLY A 181 -64.76 -3.94 65.54
N GLU A 182 -65.59 -3.00 65.99
CA GLU A 182 -65.50 -1.58 65.67
C GLU A 182 -64.22 -0.98 66.28
N VAL A 183 -63.37 -0.35 65.46
CA VAL A 183 -62.37 0.62 65.92
C VAL A 183 -62.42 1.85 65.00
N VAL A 184 -63.19 2.83 65.44
CA VAL A 184 -63.02 4.28 65.18
C VAL A 184 -61.72 4.70 65.90
N VAL A 185 -60.87 5.63 65.43
CA VAL A 185 -60.91 7.12 65.59
C VAL A 185 -59.66 7.74 64.86
N PRO A 186 -59.45 9.07 64.81
CA PRO A 186 -59.91 10.07 63.83
C PRO A 186 -58.78 10.74 63.03
N GLY A 187 -59.18 11.62 62.10
CA GLY A 187 -58.35 12.20 61.05
C GLY A 187 -57.42 13.35 61.38
N VAL A 188 -56.73 13.82 60.32
CA VAL A 188 -56.16 15.17 60.22
C VAL A 188 -56.32 15.70 58.79
N ARG A 189 -57.14 16.75 58.72
CA ARG A 189 -57.23 17.94 57.85
C ARG A 189 -56.68 17.99 56.40
N ARG A 190 -57.58 18.56 55.58
CA ARG A 190 -57.47 19.21 54.26
C ARG A 190 -56.27 20.16 54.04
N ARG A 191 -55.85 20.28 52.77
CA ARG A 191 -55.79 21.52 51.93
C ARG A 191 -55.49 21.07 50.46
N ARG A 192 -56.34 21.35 49.45
CA ARG A 192 -56.39 22.57 48.60
C ARG A 192 -54.98 23.05 48.22
N ASP A 193 -54.58 23.30 46.97
CA ASP A 193 -55.30 23.70 45.78
C ASP A 193 -54.28 23.95 44.63
N LEU A 194 -54.74 23.86 43.37
CA LEU A 194 -54.42 24.73 42.21
C LEU A 194 -53.09 24.62 41.39
N ARG A 195 -53.35 24.39 40.08
CA ARG A 195 -52.90 25.13 38.85
C ARG A 195 -51.43 25.07 38.41
N SER A 196 -51.15 24.55 37.21
CA SER A 196 -51.17 25.24 35.90
C SER A 196 -50.04 26.24 35.70
N ALA A 197 -49.08 25.88 34.85
CA ALA A 197 -48.40 26.72 33.87
C ALA A 197 -47.99 25.83 32.69
#